data_AF-A0A7J3XFC2-F1
#
_entry.id   AF-A0A7J3XFC2-F1
#
_cell.length_a   1.000
_cell.length_b   1.000
_cell.length_c   1.000
_cell.angle_alpha   90.00
_cell.angle_beta   90.00
_cell.angle_gamma   90.00
#
_symmetry.space_group_name_H-M   'P 1'
#
loop_
_entity.id
_entity.type
_entity.pdbx_description
1 polymer ?
#
loop_
_entity_poly.entity_id
_entity_poly.type
_entity_poly.pdbx_seq_one_letter_code
_entity_poly.pdbx_strand_id
1 'polypeptide(L)'
;MQTPNPVPGPIIAFKVLVQVLELAEAPTGPRYRPPSRWYRRRGWVEEDGVLARALKLVSRVRLVRVSPEVVEAEVPSESDPSRTYVVRVFVDPLDFECSCPHGEYRFNPCKHVIATVLRLVRDYMTIAGKGAEVVIPVAIHEGLSKLAYYKARNYSRYA
;
A
#
# COMPACT_ATOMS: atom_id res chain seq x y z
N MET A 1 -2.82 -35.39 -3.09
CA MET A 1 -2.27 -34.02 -3.18
C MET A 1 -2.57 -33.33 -1.86
N GLN A 2 -1.57 -33.06 -1.04
CA GLN A 2 -1.77 -32.25 0.18
C GLN A 2 -1.97 -30.80 -0.27
N THR A 3 -3.16 -30.26 -0.02
CA THR A 3 -3.37 -28.80 -0.06
C THR A 3 -2.43 -28.19 0.97
N PRO A 4 -1.52 -27.27 0.60
CA PRO A 4 -0.69 -26.59 1.58
C PRO A 4 -1.63 -25.91 2.59
N ASN A 5 -1.37 -26.14 3.89
CA ASN A 5 -2.13 -25.49 4.95
C ASN A 5 -2.15 -23.99 4.68
N PRO A 6 -3.32 -23.35 4.52
CA PRO A 6 -3.37 -21.92 4.30
C PRO A 6 -2.78 -21.25 5.54
N VAL A 7 -1.69 -20.52 5.36
CA VAL A 7 -1.18 -19.66 6.44
C VAL A 7 -2.31 -18.69 6.81
N PRO A 8 -2.65 -18.56 8.10
CA PRO A 8 -3.74 -17.70 8.52
C PRO A 8 -3.54 -16.27 8.04
N GLY A 9 -4.60 -15.66 7.47
CA GLY A 9 -4.61 -14.25 7.06
C GLY A 9 -4.02 -13.27 8.10
N PRO A 10 -4.22 -13.46 9.42
CA PRO A 10 -3.57 -12.66 10.44
C PRO A 10 -2.04 -12.70 10.44
N ILE A 11 -1.42 -13.84 10.16
CA ILE A 11 0.04 -13.95 10.11
C ILE A 11 0.58 -13.17 8.90
N ILE A 12 -0.10 -13.27 7.76
CA ILE A 12 0.28 -12.54 6.55
C ILE A 12 0.11 -11.04 6.77
N ALA A 13 -1.02 -10.60 7.34
CA ALA A 13 -1.26 -9.19 7.66
C ALA A 13 -0.22 -8.64 8.64
N PHE A 14 0.12 -9.39 9.68
CA PHE A 14 1.17 -9.03 10.63
C PHE A 14 2.54 -8.92 9.97
N LYS A 15 2.93 -9.92 9.15
CA LYS A 15 4.21 -9.91 8.42
C LYS A 15 4.31 -8.72 7.46
N VAL A 16 3.24 -8.40 6.72
CA VAL A 16 3.21 -7.21 5.86
C VAL A 16 3.31 -5.93 6.69
N LEU A 17 2.57 -5.83 7.80
CA LEU A 17 2.63 -4.65 8.66
C LEU A 17 4.05 -4.44 9.22
N VAL A 18 4.68 -5.47 9.77
CA VAL A 18 6.04 -5.37 10.33
C VAL A 18 7.03 -4.86 9.28
N GLN A 19 7.09 -5.47 8.10
CA GLN A 19 7.99 -5.02 7.03
C GLN A 19 7.74 -3.57 6.63
N VAL A 20 6.47 -3.17 6.55
CA VAL A 20 6.10 -1.79 6.24
C VAL A 20 6.52 -0.82 7.35
N LEU A 21 6.40 -1.20 8.62
CA LEU A 21 6.86 -0.39 9.76
C LEU A 21 8.39 -0.27 9.78
N GLU A 22 9.12 -1.36 9.56
CA GLU A 22 10.58 -1.35 9.44
C GLU A 22 11.04 -0.42 8.31
N LEU A 23 10.37 -0.48 7.15
CA LEU A 23 10.61 0.45 6.05
C LEU A 23 10.27 1.89 6.41
N ALA A 24 9.19 2.12 7.15
CA ALA A 24 8.78 3.45 7.59
C ALA A 24 9.81 4.10 8.53
N GLU A 25 10.53 3.30 9.31
CA GLU A 25 11.60 3.76 10.20
C GLU A 25 12.97 3.86 9.51
N ALA A 26 13.18 3.14 8.41
CA ALA A 26 14.45 3.11 7.71
C ALA A 26 14.94 4.52 7.28
N PRO A 27 16.25 4.83 7.43
CA PRO A 27 16.77 6.16 7.17
C PRO A 27 16.77 6.48 5.68
N THR A 28 16.22 7.64 5.33
CA THR A 28 16.22 8.13 3.95
C THR A 28 17.29 9.19 3.74
N GLY A 29 18.04 9.09 2.64
CA GLY A 29 18.97 10.14 2.24
C GLY A 29 18.26 11.47 1.86
N PRO A 30 19.03 12.56 1.69
CA PRO A 30 18.51 13.93 1.53
C PRO A 30 17.66 14.18 0.28
N ARG A 31 17.60 13.20 -0.65
CA ARG A 31 16.82 13.29 -1.89
C ARG A 31 15.43 12.66 -1.79
N TYR A 32 15.10 12.03 -0.66
CA TYR A 32 13.77 11.48 -0.46
C TYR A 32 12.74 12.58 -0.29
N ARG A 33 11.69 12.53 -1.11
CA ARG A 33 10.53 13.43 -1.03
C ARG A 33 9.28 12.55 -1.00
N PRO A 34 8.63 12.37 0.15
CA PRO A 34 7.45 11.53 0.24
C PRO A 34 6.31 12.13 -0.61
N PRO A 35 5.43 11.28 -1.18
CA PRO A 35 4.18 11.75 -1.77
C PRO A 35 3.35 12.54 -0.76
N SER A 36 2.56 13.49 -1.25
CA SER A 36 1.63 14.23 -0.42
C SER A 36 0.62 13.31 0.27
N ARG A 37 0.60 13.33 1.60
CA ARG A 37 -0.31 12.52 2.43
C ARG A 37 -1.75 13.04 2.35
N TRP A 38 -1.97 14.27 2.81
CA TRP A 38 -3.31 14.83 3.03
C TRP A 38 -3.79 15.75 1.91
N TYR A 39 -2.88 16.51 1.30
CA TYR A 39 -3.21 17.53 0.31
C TYR A 39 -2.19 17.58 -0.82
N ARG A 40 -2.66 17.70 -2.07
CA ARG A 40 -1.84 17.96 -3.26
C ARG A 40 -2.38 19.20 -3.97
N ARG A 41 -1.49 20.04 -4.52
CA ARG A 41 -1.91 21.15 -5.38
C ARG A 41 -2.03 20.69 -6.83
N ARG A 42 -3.13 21.05 -7.49
CA ARG A 42 -3.32 20.92 -8.93
C ARG A 42 -3.74 22.27 -9.49
N GLY A 43 -2.78 23.04 -10.00
CA GLY A 43 -3.01 24.44 -10.37
C GLY A 43 -3.33 25.28 -9.13
N TRP A 44 -4.44 26.02 -9.17
CA TRP A 44 -4.92 26.88 -8.07
C TRP A 44 -5.78 26.16 -7.03
N VAL A 45 -6.07 24.87 -7.24
CA VAL A 45 -6.98 24.10 -6.39
C VAL A 45 -6.19 23.11 -5.53
N GLU A 46 -6.55 23.05 -4.25
CA GLU A 46 -6.09 22.02 -3.32
C GLU A 46 -6.98 20.79 -3.43
N GLU A 47 -6.39 19.64 -3.71
CA GLU A 47 -7.07 18.35 -3.81
C GLU A 47 -6.55 17.41 -2.71
N ASP A 48 -7.33 16.37 -2.39
CA ASP A 48 -6.89 15.31 -1.48
C ASP A 48 -5.57 14.66 -1.95
N GLY A 49 -4.66 14.50 -0.99
CA GLY A 49 -3.43 13.74 -1.12
C GLY A 49 -3.66 12.23 -1.23
N VAL A 50 -2.57 11.47 -1.42
CA VAL A 50 -2.64 10.04 -1.75
C VAL A 50 -3.22 9.23 -0.59
N LEU A 51 -2.80 9.52 0.65
CA LEU A 51 -3.29 8.83 1.84
C LEU A 51 -4.76 9.15 2.11
N ALA A 52 -5.16 10.42 1.99
CA ALA A 52 -6.55 10.84 2.17
C ALA A 52 -7.51 10.09 1.23
N ARG A 53 -7.13 9.94 -0.05
CA ARG A 53 -7.91 9.15 -1.02
C ARG A 53 -7.89 7.66 -0.70
N ALA A 54 -6.74 7.12 -0.31
CA ALA A 54 -6.62 5.72 0.06
C ALA A 54 -7.57 5.36 1.21
N LEU A 55 -7.65 6.21 2.25
CA LEU A 55 -8.57 6.03 3.39
C LEU A 55 -10.04 5.97 2.95
N LYS A 56 -10.44 6.80 1.98
CA LYS A 56 -11.81 6.78 1.41
C LYS A 56 -12.10 5.50 0.61
N LEU A 57 -11.06 4.81 0.13
CA LEU A 57 -11.18 3.58 -0.65
C LEU A 57 -11.13 2.29 0.18
N VAL A 58 -10.54 2.30 1.38
CA VAL A 58 -10.29 1.07 2.18
C VAL A 58 -11.54 0.19 2.31
N SER A 59 -12.71 0.76 2.61
CA SER A 59 -13.96 0.00 2.77
C SER A 59 -14.45 -0.65 1.49
N ARG A 60 -13.98 -0.20 0.32
CA ARG A 60 -14.37 -0.67 -1.02
C ARG A 60 -13.37 -1.66 -1.62
N VAL A 61 -12.24 -1.90 -0.96
CA VAL A 61 -11.27 -2.91 -1.38
C VAL A 61 -11.84 -4.30 -1.12
N ARG A 62 -11.75 -5.17 -2.13
CA ARG A 62 -12.08 -6.59 -2.01
C ARG A 62 -10.80 -7.41 -2.07
N LEU A 63 -10.44 -8.07 -0.96
CA LEU A 63 -9.36 -9.05 -0.97
C LEU A 63 -9.83 -10.31 -1.71
N VAL A 64 -9.12 -10.69 -2.76
CA VAL A 64 -9.45 -11.85 -3.60
C VAL A 64 -8.62 -13.07 -3.20
N ARG A 65 -7.34 -12.85 -2.89
CA ARG A 65 -6.41 -13.89 -2.44
C ARG A 65 -5.52 -13.36 -1.34
N VAL A 66 -5.32 -14.15 -0.30
CA VAL A 66 -4.35 -13.89 0.77
C VAL A 66 -3.54 -15.18 0.95
N SER A 67 -2.29 -15.18 0.51
CA SER A 67 -1.39 -16.32 0.66
C SER A 67 0.01 -15.88 1.11
N PRO A 68 0.88 -16.81 1.53
CA PRO A 68 2.23 -16.48 2.01
C PRO A 68 3.09 -15.73 0.99
N GLU A 69 2.78 -15.86 -0.29
CA GLU A 69 3.53 -15.25 -1.39
C GLU A 69 2.93 -13.91 -1.81
N VAL A 70 1.59 -13.82 -1.84
CA VAL A 70 0.90 -12.67 -2.43
C VAL A 70 -0.46 -12.41 -1.78
N VAL A 71 -0.76 -11.12 -1.61
CA VAL A 71 -2.09 -10.60 -1.35
C VAL A 71 -2.60 -9.94 -2.64
N GLU A 72 -3.67 -10.49 -3.22
CA GLU A 72 -4.32 -9.94 -4.40
C GLU A 72 -5.66 -9.32 -4.02
N ALA A 73 -5.93 -8.13 -4.55
CA ALA A 73 -7.15 -7.39 -4.28
C ALA A 73 -7.69 -6.69 -5.53
N GLU A 74 -9.01 -6.54 -5.56
CA GLU A 74 -9.73 -5.70 -6.51
C GLU A 74 -10.08 -4.37 -5.83
N VAL A 75 -9.72 -3.26 -6.48
CA VAL A 75 -9.99 -1.91 -5.99
C VAL A 75 -10.75 -1.12 -7.05
N PRO A 76 -11.97 -0.62 -6.77
CA PRO A 76 -12.74 0.12 -7.76
C PRO A 76 -12.09 1.46 -8.09
N SER A 77 -12.29 1.92 -9.33
CA SER A 77 -11.89 3.26 -9.75
C SER A 77 -12.78 4.32 -9.11
N GLU A 78 -12.18 5.42 -8.66
CA GLU A 78 -12.90 6.57 -8.09
C GLU A 78 -13.71 7.34 -9.14
N SER A 79 -13.26 7.32 -10.39
CA SER A 79 -13.87 8.08 -11.49
C SER A 79 -14.84 7.27 -12.35
N ASP A 80 -14.78 5.95 -12.26
CA ASP A 80 -15.58 5.03 -13.08
C ASP A 80 -15.90 3.76 -12.27
N PRO A 81 -17.09 3.67 -11.66
CA PRO A 81 -17.48 2.52 -10.83
C PRO A 81 -17.50 1.18 -11.56
N SER A 82 -17.55 1.18 -12.91
CA SER A 82 -17.54 -0.05 -13.71
C SER A 82 -16.15 -0.65 -13.87
N ARG A 83 -15.10 0.12 -13.54
CA ARG A 83 -13.71 -0.29 -13.65
C ARG A 83 -13.13 -0.67 -12.30
N THR A 84 -12.49 -1.84 -12.25
CA THR A 84 -11.67 -2.28 -11.12
C THR A 84 -10.20 -2.35 -11.53
N TYR A 85 -9.32 -2.13 -10.56
CA TYR A 85 -7.89 -2.31 -10.70
C TYR A 85 -7.45 -3.50 -9.84
N VAL A 86 -6.54 -4.31 -10.37
CA VAL A 86 -5.92 -5.39 -9.63
C VAL A 86 -4.70 -4.83 -8.91
N VAL A 87 -4.61 -5.12 -7.63
CA VAL A 87 -3.45 -4.82 -6.78
C VAL A 87 -2.87 -6.14 -6.31
N ARG A 88 -1.56 -6.29 -6.45
CA ARG A 88 -0.80 -7.39 -5.87
C ARG A 88 0.20 -6.81 -4.87
N VAL A 89 0.21 -7.34 -3.66
CA VAL A 89 1.23 -7.08 -2.65
C VAL A 89 1.97 -8.38 -2.43
N PHE A 90 3.23 -8.43 -2.86
CA PHE A 90 4.12 -9.56 -2.63
C PHE A 90 4.59 -9.50 -1.19
N VAL A 91 4.52 -10.63 -0.48
CA VAL A 91 4.73 -10.66 0.97
C VAL A 91 6.21 -10.76 1.33
N ASP A 92 7.03 -11.43 0.51
CA ASP A 92 8.46 -11.64 0.78
C ASP A 92 9.27 -11.88 -0.51
N PRO A 93 10.18 -10.97 -0.90
CA PRO A 93 10.38 -9.65 -0.30
C PRO A 93 9.12 -8.77 -0.48
N LEU A 94 8.87 -7.86 0.46
CA LEU A 94 7.75 -6.92 0.33
C LEU A 94 7.88 -6.13 -0.98
N ASP A 95 6.88 -6.26 -1.84
CA ASP A 95 6.76 -5.49 -3.07
C ASP A 95 5.28 -5.30 -3.46
N PHE A 96 5.01 -4.47 -4.45
CA PHE A 96 3.65 -4.26 -4.93
C PHE A 96 3.58 -3.92 -6.42
N GLU A 97 2.43 -4.26 -6.99
CA GLU A 97 2.02 -3.90 -8.34
C GLU A 97 0.56 -3.43 -8.32
N CYS A 98 0.23 -2.52 -9.23
CA CYS A 98 -1.14 -2.08 -9.42
C CYS A 98 -1.41 -1.78 -10.89
N SER A 99 -2.46 -2.38 -11.44
CA SER A 99 -2.88 -2.23 -12.84
C SER A 99 -3.57 -0.89 -13.15
N CYS A 100 -3.44 0.10 -12.27
CA CYS A 100 -3.97 1.42 -12.55
C CYS A 100 -2.93 2.23 -13.33
N PRO A 101 -3.35 3.18 -14.20
CA PRO A 101 -2.41 3.98 -14.98
C PRO A 101 -1.37 4.71 -14.13
N HIS A 102 -1.68 5.04 -12.87
CA HIS A 102 -0.72 5.68 -11.97
C HIS A 102 0.33 4.73 -11.39
N GLY A 103 0.01 3.43 -11.25
CA GLY A 103 0.92 2.40 -10.76
C GLY A 103 1.84 1.85 -11.84
N GLU A 104 1.37 1.81 -13.09
CA GLU A 104 2.14 1.28 -14.23
C GLU A 104 3.35 2.15 -14.62
N TYR A 105 3.28 3.47 -14.41
CA TYR A 105 4.35 4.40 -14.83
C TYR A 105 5.25 4.89 -13.69
N ARG A 106 4.99 4.50 -12.43
CA ARG A 106 5.73 5.03 -11.27
C ARG A 106 5.96 3.94 -10.23
N PHE A 107 7.20 3.84 -9.74
CA PHE A 107 7.51 3.01 -8.57
C PHE A 107 6.74 3.42 -7.31
N ASN A 108 6.27 4.67 -7.22
CA ASN A 108 5.56 5.18 -6.05
C ASN A 108 4.22 4.47 -5.83
N PRO A 109 3.87 4.12 -4.59
CA PRO A 109 2.60 3.47 -4.30
C PRO A 109 1.44 4.41 -4.66
N CYS A 110 0.53 3.93 -5.49
CA CYS A 110 -0.72 4.63 -5.71
C CYS A 110 -1.67 4.42 -4.52
N LYS A 111 -2.72 5.24 -4.46
CA LYS A 111 -3.78 5.15 -3.44
C LYS A 111 -4.41 3.74 -3.32
N HIS A 112 -4.49 2.98 -4.42
CA HIS A 112 -5.04 1.62 -4.41
C HIS A 112 -4.14 0.62 -3.67
N VAL A 113 -2.81 0.75 -3.82
CA VAL A 113 -1.84 -0.08 -3.08
C VAL A 113 -1.96 0.20 -1.58
N ILE A 114 -1.95 1.47 -1.20
CA ILE A 114 -2.09 1.88 0.20
C ILE A 114 -3.42 1.40 0.79
N ALA A 115 -4.53 1.58 0.04
CA ALA A 115 -5.84 1.10 0.48
C ALA A 115 -5.90 -0.42 0.65
N THR A 116 -5.19 -1.17 -0.19
CA THR A 116 -5.11 -2.64 -0.12
C THR A 116 -4.38 -3.12 1.13
N VAL A 117 -3.20 -2.55 1.42
CA VAL A 117 -2.46 -2.88 2.64
C VAL A 117 -3.25 -2.48 3.89
N LEU A 118 -3.90 -1.31 3.86
CA LEU A 118 -4.80 -0.89 4.94
C LEU A 118 -5.97 -1.85 5.15
N ARG A 119 -6.59 -2.32 4.06
CA ARG A 119 -7.68 -3.29 4.14
C ARG A 119 -7.22 -4.60 4.77
N LEU A 120 -6.08 -5.13 4.31
CA LEU A 120 -5.48 -6.35 4.85
C LEU A 120 -5.24 -6.23 6.36
N VAL A 121 -4.60 -5.15 6.78
CA VAL A 121 -4.30 -4.91 8.20
C VAL A 121 -5.59 -4.74 9.01
N ARG A 122 -6.57 -3.98 8.50
CA ARG A 122 -7.85 -3.77 9.21
C ARG A 122 -8.67 -5.04 9.38
N ASP A 123 -8.73 -5.90 8.37
CA ASP A 123 -9.57 -7.10 8.40
C ASP A 123 -9.01 -8.17 9.34
N TYR A 124 -7.69 -8.22 9.52
CA TYR A 124 -7.04 -9.30 10.26
C TYR A 124 -6.34 -8.85 11.55
N MET A 125 -6.15 -7.55 11.75
CA MET A 125 -5.62 -7.02 13.00
C MET A 125 -6.69 -6.17 13.66
N THR A 126 -7.23 -6.68 14.78
CA THR A 126 -8.10 -5.90 15.66
C THR A 126 -7.26 -4.80 16.31
N ILE A 127 -7.14 -3.67 15.63
CA ILE A 127 -6.40 -2.52 16.12
C ILE A 127 -7.33 -1.75 17.06
N ALA A 128 -7.14 -1.91 18.36
CA ALA A 128 -7.88 -1.18 19.39
C ALA A 128 -7.13 0.10 19.78
N GLY A 129 -7.78 1.26 19.69
CA GLY A 129 -7.30 2.53 20.27
C GLY A 129 -7.33 3.72 19.31
N LYS A 130 -7.83 4.87 19.79
CA LYS A 130 -8.02 6.11 19.02
C LYS A 130 -6.76 6.66 18.32
N GLY A 131 -5.56 6.30 18.77
CA GLY A 131 -4.29 6.75 18.16
C GLY A 131 -3.81 5.90 16.98
N ALA A 132 -4.13 4.61 16.98
CA ALA A 132 -3.66 3.69 15.95
C ALA A 132 -4.36 3.93 14.60
N GLU A 133 -5.57 4.49 14.63
CA GLU A 133 -6.35 4.89 13.45
C GLU A 133 -5.65 5.95 12.58
N VAL A 134 -4.71 6.72 13.13
CA VAL A 134 -3.92 7.72 12.38
C VAL A 134 -2.48 7.26 12.16
N VAL A 135 -1.86 6.65 13.18
CA VAL A 135 -0.45 6.25 13.11
C VAL A 135 -0.22 5.16 12.06
N ILE A 136 -1.08 4.13 12.04
CA ILE A 136 -0.89 2.99 11.14
C ILE A 136 -1.03 3.39 9.67
N PRO A 137 -2.05 4.16 9.25
CA PRO A 137 -2.12 4.60 7.85
C PRO A 137 -0.96 5.49 7.42
N VAL A 138 -0.47 6.35 8.30
CA VAL A 138 0.71 7.19 8.02
C VAL A 138 1.95 6.33 7.86
N ALA A 139 2.17 5.37 8.76
CA ALA A 139 3.31 4.46 8.68
C ALA A 139 3.23 3.59 7.42
N ILE A 140 2.05 3.09 7.06
CA ILE A 140 1.84 2.33 5.83
C ILE A 140 2.18 3.15 4.59
N HIS A 141 1.65 4.37 4.50
CA HIS A 141 1.98 5.28 3.42
C HIS A 141 3.49 5.55 3.32
N GLU A 142 4.14 5.78 4.47
CA GLU A 142 5.56 6.07 4.52
C GLU A 142 6.44 4.89 4.13
N GLY A 143 6.20 3.71 4.71
CA GLY A 143 6.98 2.50 4.41
C GLY A 143 6.90 2.10 2.95
N LEU A 144 5.71 2.11 2.35
CA LEU A 144 5.54 1.82 0.92
C LEU A 144 6.18 2.89 0.02
N SER A 145 6.16 4.16 0.44
CA SER A 145 6.82 5.25 -0.31
C SER A 145 8.34 5.13 -0.25
N LYS A 146 8.89 4.71 0.90
CA LYS A 146 10.32 4.45 1.06
C LYS A 146 10.76 3.22 0.27
N LEU A 147 9.97 2.15 0.28
CA LEU A 147 10.20 0.97 -0.56
C LEU A 147 10.34 1.37 -2.04
N ALA A 148 9.39 2.14 -2.56
CA ALA A 148 9.44 2.68 -3.91
C ALA A 148 10.70 3.51 -4.19
N TYR A 149 11.09 4.37 -3.25
CA TYR A 149 12.30 5.19 -3.36
C TYR A 149 13.58 4.33 -3.41
N TYR A 150 13.70 3.32 -2.53
CA TYR A 150 14.86 2.43 -2.53
C TYR A 150 14.92 1.58 -3.80
N LYS A 151 13.77 1.07 -4.28
CA LYS A 151 13.67 0.38 -5.57
C LYS A 151 14.16 1.27 -6.71
N ALA A 152 13.67 2.50 -6.80
CA ALA A 152 14.08 3.43 -7.84
C ALA A 152 15.59 3.74 -7.80
N ARG A 153 16.17 3.95 -6.61
CA ARG A 153 17.62 4.21 -6.49
C ARG A 153 18.50 3.00 -6.78
N ASN A 154 18.06 1.80 -6.39
CA ASN A 154 18.79 0.58 -6.70
C ASN A 154 18.69 0.26 -8.19
N TYR A 155 17.52 0.47 -8.81
CA TYR A 155 17.36 0.33 -10.26
C TYR A 155 18.29 1.29 -11.02
N SER A 156 18.36 2.57 -10.64
CA SER A 156 19.28 3.54 -11.25
C SER A 156 20.78 3.27 -11.02
N ARG A 157 21.15 2.33 -10.14
CA ARG A 157 22.55 1.92 -9.94
C ARG A 157 22.98 0.81 -10.89
N TYR A 158 22.03 0.10 -11.50
CA TYR A 158 22.27 -1.04 -12.39
C TYR A 158 21.74 -0.84 -13.81
N ALA A 159 21.15 0.33 -14.10
CA ALA A 159 20.71 0.78 -15.42
C ALA A 159 21.69 1.82 -15.97
#